data_AF-A0A2M7KCX8-F1
#
_entry.id   AF-A0A2M7KCX8-F1
#
_cell.length_a   1.000
_cell.length_b   1.000
_cell.length_c   1.000
_cell.angle_alpha   90.00
_cell.angle_beta   90.00
_cell.angle_gamma   90.00
#
_symmetry.space_group_name_H-M   'P 1'
#
loop_
_entity.id
_entity.type
_entity.pdbx_description
1 polymer ?
#
loop_
_entity_poly.entity_id
_entity_poly.type
_entity_poly.pdbx_seq_one_letter_code
_entity_poly.pdbx_strand_id
1 'polypeptide(L)'
;MFNFTNMIKSILILLLTHFAYCAVGVSDSSIVNFPKNAPDSIKANYYIKAANNLKGNSPQEAYEFALKALKLTETSNILTSYIDAQNIIGSIKHDLGEFNNALESYIKALEKAELLHDNFRTSQTL
;
A
#
# COMPACT_ATOMS: atom_id res chain seq x y z
N MET A 1 38.84 26.28 -22.74
CA MET A 1 38.75 24.97 -23.41
C MET A 1 37.76 24.13 -22.61
N PHE A 2 36.53 23.96 -23.12
CA PHE A 2 35.44 23.28 -22.41
C PHE A 2 35.81 21.80 -22.26
N ASN A 3 36.03 21.35 -21.03
CA ASN A 3 36.61 20.04 -20.77
C ASN A 3 35.48 18.99 -20.85
N PHE A 4 35.19 18.51 -22.06
CA PHE A 4 34.10 17.59 -22.40
C PHE A 4 34.02 16.38 -21.45
N THR A 5 35.18 15.89 -21.01
CA THR A 5 35.32 14.83 -20.01
C THR A 5 34.72 15.17 -18.66
N ASN A 6 34.80 16.42 -18.21
CA ASN A 6 34.21 16.88 -16.94
C ASN A 6 32.69 17.06 -17.04
N MET A 7 32.19 17.39 -18.24
CA MET A 7 30.75 17.48 -18.51
C MET A 7 30.10 16.09 -18.46
N ILE A 8 30.73 15.09 -19.09
CA ILE A 8 30.25 13.69 -19.05
C ILE A 8 30.25 13.14 -17.63
N LYS A 9 31.31 13.39 -16.84
CA LYS A 9 31.36 12.96 -15.44
C LYS A 9 30.24 13.57 -14.60
N SER A 10 29.94 14.85 -14.80
CA SER A 10 28.87 15.53 -14.06
C SER A 10 27.48 14.98 -14.40
N ILE A 11 27.24 14.66 -15.68
CA ILE A 11 25.99 14.03 -16.13
C ILE A 11 25.86 12.61 -15.56
N LEU A 12 26.95 11.84 -15.52
CA LEU A 12 26.95 10.49 -14.96
C LEU A 12 26.63 10.50 -13.46
N ILE A 13 27.17 11.48 -12.70
CA ILE A 13 26.89 11.65 -11.27
C ILE A 13 25.41 12.00 -11.05
N LEU A 14 24.83 12.89 -11.85
CA LEU A 14 23.41 13.26 -11.76
C LEU A 14 22.46 12.10 -12.06
N LEU A 15 22.81 11.24 -13.02
CA LEU A 15 22.04 10.03 -13.34
C LEU A 15 22.13 8.99 -12.23
N LEU A 16 23.32 8.79 -11.65
CA LEU A 16 23.52 7.88 -10.53
C LEU A 16 22.77 8.33 -9.26
N THR A 17 22.71 9.64 -8.99
CA THR A 17 21.97 10.16 -7.84
C THR A 17 20.45 10.09 -8.03
N HIS A 18 19.93 10.28 -9.25
CA HIS A 18 18.50 10.05 -9.54
C HIS A 18 18.12 8.57 -9.40
N PHE A 19 18.96 7.65 -9.88
CA PHE A 19 18.72 6.22 -9.73
C PHE A 19 18.77 5.78 -8.25
N ALA A 20 19.70 6.36 -7.47
CA ALA A 20 19.75 6.15 -6.03
C ALA A 20 18.51 6.71 -5.31
N TYR A 21 17.96 7.86 -5.73
CA TYR A 21 16.77 8.43 -5.10
C TYR A 21 15.50 7.59 -5.37
N CYS A 22 15.38 6.98 -6.55
CA CYS A 22 14.31 5.99 -6.81
C CYS A 22 14.48 4.69 -5.99
N ALA A 23 15.71 4.29 -5.69
CA ALA A 23 16.00 3.08 -4.92
C ALA A 23 15.80 3.22 -3.39
N VAL A 24 15.54 4.44 -2.88
CA VAL A 24 15.16 4.67 -1.46
C VAL A 24 13.64 4.57 -1.27
N GLY A 25 12.92 4.02 -2.25
CA GLY A 25 11.54 3.56 -2.10
C GLY A 25 11.43 2.46 -1.04
N VAL A 26 11.24 2.88 0.21
CA VAL A 26 10.75 2.12 1.36
C VAL A 26 11.40 0.75 1.58
N SER A 27 12.73 0.70 1.75
CA SER A 27 13.35 -0.39 2.50
C SER A 27 13.35 -0.03 4.00
N ASP A 28 12.16 0.21 4.56
CA ASP A 28 12.05 0.12 6.01
C ASP A 28 12.30 -1.35 6.35
N SER A 29 13.34 -1.66 7.12
CA SER A 29 13.78 -3.05 7.35
C SER A 29 12.70 -3.93 8.00
N SER A 30 11.65 -3.28 8.52
CA SER A 30 10.38 -3.85 8.98
C SER A 30 9.58 -4.55 7.88
N ILE A 31 9.76 -4.16 6.61
CA ILE A 31 9.09 -4.76 5.42
C ILE A 31 9.80 -6.07 4.99
N VAL A 32 11.08 -6.21 5.30
CA VAL A 32 11.89 -7.31 4.74
C VAL A 32 11.88 -8.56 5.63
N ASN A 33 11.60 -8.43 6.92
CA ASN A 33 11.62 -9.56 7.87
C ASN A 33 10.24 -9.90 8.43
N PHE A 34 9.38 -10.44 7.56
CA PHE A 34 8.13 -11.05 7.99
C PHE A 34 8.39 -12.44 8.60
N PRO A 35 8.06 -12.71 9.88
CA PRO A 35 8.22 -14.04 10.44
C PRO A 35 7.25 -15.01 9.74
N LYS A 36 7.79 -15.95 8.96
CA LYS A 36 7.04 -16.90 8.10
C LYS A 36 5.88 -17.61 8.83
N ASN A 37 6.00 -17.79 10.15
CA ASN A 37 5.04 -18.47 11.01
C ASN A 37 4.15 -17.54 11.86
N ALA A 38 4.10 -16.24 11.59
CA ALA A 38 3.22 -15.34 12.34
C ALA A 38 1.73 -15.63 12.08
N PRO A 39 0.84 -15.28 13.02
CA PRO A 39 -0.61 -15.36 12.82
C PRO A 39 -1.08 -14.55 11.61
N ASP A 40 -2.17 -14.98 10.99
CA ASP A 40 -2.76 -14.31 9.82
C ASP A 40 -3.14 -12.86 10.08
N SER A 41 -3.54 -12.52 11.31
CA SER A 41 -3.81 -11.13 11.72
C SER A 41 -2.57 -10.25 11.62
N ILE A 42 -1.40 -10.77 12.00
CA ILE A 42 -0.13 -10.06 11.92
C ILE A 42 0.29 -9.91 10.46
N LYS A 43 0.12 -10.96 9.64
CA LYS A 43 0.41 -10.91 8.19
C LYS A 43 -0.47 -9.87 7.49
N ALA A 44 -1.77 -9.88 7.79
CA ALA A 44 -2.73 -8.96 7.19
C ALA A 44 -2.42 -7.51 7.54
N ASN A 45 -2.23 -7.21 8.83
CA ASN A 45 -1.87 -5.86 9.29
C ASN A 45 -0.55 -5.38 8.67
N TYR A 46 0.41 -6.29 8.53
CA TYR A 46 1.67 -5.99 7.88
C TYR A 46 1.46 -5.56 6.41
N TYR A 47 0.70 -6.31 5.63
CA TYR A 47 0.40 -5.95 4.24
C TYR A 47 -0.44 -4.68 4.11
N ILE A 48 -1.38 -4.42 5.03
CA ILE A 48 -2.15 -3.17 5.10
C ILE A 48 -1.22 -1.97 5.28
N LYS A 49 -0.25 -2.05 6.20
CA LYS A 49 0.72 -0.97 6.41
C LYS A 49 1.60 -0.74 5.18
N ALA A 50 2.08 -1.81 4.56
CA ALA A 50 2.87 -1.71 3.33
C ALA A 50 2.08 -1.04 2.20
N ALA A 51 0.82 -1.46 1.99
CA ALA A 51 -0.05 -0.88 0.99
C ALA A 51 -0.32 0.61 1.24
N ASN A 52 -0.61 0.99 2.49
CA ASN A 52 -0.88 2.39 2.82
C ASN A 52 0.34 3.30 2.62
N ASN A 53 1.55 2.81 2.91
CA ASN A 53 2.79 3.57 2.69
C ASN A 53 3.11 3.74 1.20
N LEU A 54 2.74 2.76 0.37
CA LEU A 54 3.05 2.74 -1.05
C LEU A 54 2.00 3.45 -1.91
N LYS A 55 0.75 3.59 -1.46
CA LYS A 55 -0.39 3.99 -2.33
C LYS A 55 -0.17 5.29 -3.12
N GLY A 56 0.54 6.27 -2.56
CA GLY A 56 0.80 7.56 -3.22
C GLY A 56 2.02 7.58 -4.15
N ASN A 57 2.93 6.59 -4.02
CA ASN A 57 4.19 6.54 -4.80
C ASN A 57 4.17 5.41 -5.84
N SER A 58 3.64 4.25 -5.46
CA SER A 58 3.61 3.00 -6.23
C SER A 58 2.21 2.36 -6.12
N PRO A 59 1.17 2.93 -6.76
CA PRO A 59 -0.22 2.49 -6.57
C PRO A 59 -0.46 1.02 -6.97
N GLN A 60 0.18 0.53 -8.03
CA GLN A 60 0.10 -0.89 -8.41
C GLN A 60 0.67 -1.83 -7.33
N GLU A 61 1.86 -1.51 -6.80
CA GLU A 61 2.48 -2.31 -5.74
C GLU A 61 1.65 -2.28 -4.44
N ALA A 62 1.15 -1.09 -4.08
CA ALA A 62 0.23 -0.93 -2.96
C ALA A 62 -1.02 -1.80 -3.13
N TYR A 63 -1.57 -1.87 -4.33
CA TYR A 63 -2.73 -2.68 -4.64
C TYR A 63 -2.45 -4.17 -4.45
N GLU A 64 -1.29 -4.67 -4.90
CA GLU A 64 -0.89 -6.06 -4.68
C GLU A 64 -0.80 -6.42 -3.19
N PHE A 65 -0.24 -5.52 -2.37
CA PHE A 65 -0.20 -5.72 -0.93
C PHE A 65 -1.60 -5.71 -0.30
N ALA A 66 -2.46 -4.79 -0.71
CA ALA A 66 -3.84 -4.74 -0.23
C ALA A 66 -4.62 -6.01 -0.59
N LEU A 67 -4.41 -6.58 -1.79
CA LEU A 67 -5.00 -7.86 -2.20
C LEU A 67 -4.48 -9.04 -1.38
N LYS A 68 -3.18 -9.06 -1.04
CA LYS A 68 -2.60 -10.08 -0.15
C LYS A 68 -3.22 -10.01 1.25
N ALA A 69 -3.40 -8.80 1.78
CA ALA A 69 -4.10 -8.60 3.05
C ALA A 69 -5.55 -9.11 2.96
N LEU A 70 -6.30 -8.68 1.95
CA LEU A 70 -7.69 -9.04 1.76
C LEU A 70 -7.89 -10.57 1.76
N LYS A 71 -7.10 -11.29 0.94
CA LYS A 71 -7.15 -12.75 0.85
C LYS A 71 -6.96 -13.45 2.20
N LEU A 72 -6.01 -12.96 3.01
CA LEU A 72 -5.76 -13.52 4.34
C LEU A 72 -6.93 -13.24 5.29
N THR A 73 -7.47 -12.04 5.25
CA THR A 73 -8.57 -11.64 6.14
C THR A 73 -9.86 -12.36 5.82
N GLU A 74 -10.12 -12.67 4.55
CA GLU A 74 -11.26 -13.49 4.13
C GLU A 74 -11.10 -14.94 4.58
N THR A 75 -9.91 -15.51 4.39
CA THR A 75 -9.62 -16.91 4.77
C THR A 75 -9.72 -17.12 6.28
N SER A 76 -9.27 -16.13 7.07
CA SER A 76 -9.13 -16.26 8.53
C SER A 76 -10.16 -15.42 9.30
N ASN A 77 -11.19 -14.91 8.60
CA ASN A 77 -12.32 -14.15 9.12
C ASN A 77 -11.93 -12.96 10.03
N ILE A 78 -10.93 -12.17 9.61
CA ILE A 78 -10.36 -11.06 10.38
C ILE A 78 -11.02 -9.75 9.93
N LEU A 79 -12.23 -9.49 10.43
CA LEU A 79 -13.10 -8.43 9.91
C LEU A 79 -12.49 -7.02 9.99
N THR A 80 -11.76 -6.67 11.04
CA THR A 80 -11.14 -5.33 11.16
C THR A 80 -10.10 -5.09 10.08
N SER A 81 -9.23 -6.08 9.83
CA SER A 81 -8.24 -6.00 8.75
C SER A 81 -8.88 -6.11 7.36
N TYR A 82 -10.00 -6.82 7.22
CA TYR A 82 -10.77 -6.84 5.97
C TYR A 82 -11.25 -5.43 5.61
N ILE A 83 -11.83 -4.71 6.57
CA ILE A 83 -12.30 -3.33 6.40
C ILE A 83 -11.14 -2.42 5.97
N ASP A 84 -10.02 -2.48 6.70
CA ASP A 84 -8.85 -1.66 6.42
C ASP A 84 -8.28 -1.95 5.00
N ALA A 85 -8.24 -3.22 4.59
CA ALA A 85 -7.80 -3.61 3.25
C ALA A 85 -8.74 -3.12 2.13
N GLN A 86 -10.05 -3.24 2.32
CA GLN A 86 -11.05 -2.74 1.37
C GLN A 86 -10.99 -1.21 1.23
N ASN A 87 -10.81 -0.48 2.34
CA ASN A 87 -10.63 0.98 2.32
C ASN A 87 -9.38 1.38 1.54
N ILE A 88 -8.26 0.68 1.71
CA ILE A 88 -7.04 0.96 0.94
C ILE A 88 -7.25 0.68 -0.54
N ILE A 89 -7.90 -0.44 -0.89
CA ILE A 89 -8.24 -0.75 -2.29
C ILE A 89 -9.14 0.35 -2.89
N GLY A 90 -10.15 0.78 -2.14
CA GLY A 90 -11.03 1.88 -2.55
C GLY A 90 -10.25 3.17 -2.82
N SER A 91 -9.34 3.53 -1.92
CA SER A 91 -8.48 4.71 -2.05
C SER A 91 -7.60 4.64 -3.30
N ILE A 92 -6.94 3.50 -3.52
CA ILE A 92 -6.07 3.32 -4.70
C ILE A 92 -6.88 3.44 -5.99
N LYS A 93 -8.03 2.76 -6.06
CA LYS A 93 -8.90 2.80 -7.25
C LYS A 93 -9.46 4.19 -7.51
N HIS A 94 -9.83 4.91 -6.45
CA HIS A 94 -10.25 6.29 -6.54
C HIS A 94 -9.15 7.17 -7.16
N ASP A 95 -7.92 7.04 -6.67
CA ASP A 95 -6.77 7.81 -7.17
C ASP A 95 -6.40 7.46 -8.62
N LEU A 96 -6.73 6.24 -9.06
CA LEU A 96 -6.61 5.79 -10.46
C LEU A 96 -7.80 6.21 -11.35
N GLY A 97 -8.84 6.83 -10.80
CA GLY A 97 -10.05 7.25 -11.52
C GLY A 97 -11.09 6.13 -11.72
N GLU A 98 -10.91 4.97 -11.09
CA GLU A 98 -11.83 3.82 -11.14
C GLU A 98 -12.95 3.95 -10.10
N PHE A 99 -13.70 5.05 -10.15
CA PHE A 99 -14.63 5.45 -9.08
C PHE A 99 -15.70 4.41 -8.74
N ASN A 100 -16.25 3.70 -9.73
CA ASN A 100 -17.25 2.66 -9.49
C ASN A 100 -16.67 1.50 -8.68
N ASN A 101 -15.44 1.08 -9.00
CA ASN A 101 -14.77 -0.01 -8.28
C ASN A 101 -14.25 0.45 -6.91
N ALA A 102 -13.90 1.73 -6.78
CA ALA A 102 -13.60 2.34 -5.49
C ALA A 102 -14.81 2.29 -4.57
N LEU A 103 -15.96 2.75 -5.06
CA LEU A 103 -17.23 2.77 -4.32
C LEU A 103 -17.64 1.36 -3.88
N GLU A 104 -17.54 0.36 -4.75
CA GLU A 104 -17.81 -1.03 -4.39
C GLU A 104 -16.95 -1.51 -3.22
N SER A 105 -15.68 -1.09 -3.19
CA SER A 105 -14.73 -1.48 -2.13
C SER A 105 -15.08 -0.78 -0.81
N TYR A 106 -15.42 0.51 -0.86
CA TYR A 106 -15.88 1.24 0.32
C TYR A 106 -17.19 0.72 0.88
N ILE A 107 -18.16 0.33 0.04
CA ILE A 107 -19.42 -0.27 0.50
C ILE A 107 -19.15 -1.57 1.26
N LYS A 108 -18.29 -2.46 0.73
CA LYS A 108 -17.91 -3.70 1.43
C LYS A 108 -17.24 -3.43 2.78
N ALA A 109 -16.42 -2.38 2.87
CA ALA A 109 -15.78 -1.97 4.11
C ALA A 109 -16.83 -1.45 5.12
N LEU A 110 -17.75 -0.59 4.67
CA LEU A 110 -18.80 0.01 5.49
C LEU A 110 -19.73 -1.06 6.07
N GLU A 111 -20.22 -1.98 5.24
CA GLU A 111 -21.11 -3.07 5.67
C GLU A 111 -20.50 -3.90 6.82
N LYS A 112 -19.18 -4.16 6.78
CA LYS A 112 -18.49 -4.89 7.86
C LYS A 112 -18.21 -4.00 9.07
N ALA A 113 -17.91 -2.71 8.89
CA ALA A 113 -17.71 -1.79 10.00
C ALA A 113 -18.99 -1.59 10.82
N GLU A 114 -20.13 -1.45 10.13
CA GLU A 114 -21.45 -1.35 10.75
C GLU A 114 -21.82 -2.65 11.49
N LEU A 115 -21.52 -3.82 10.89
CA LEU A 115 -21.72 -5.13 11.54
C LEU A 115 -20.94 -5.26 12.86
N LEU A 116 -19.75 -4.65 12.94
CA LEU A 116 -18.92 -4.65 14.15
C LEU A 116 -19.31 -3.55 15.15
N HIS A 117 -20.21 -2.64 14.79
CA HIS A 117 -20.46 -1.38 15.51
C HIS A 117 -19.17 -0.57 15.74
N ASP A 118 -18.23 -0.62 14.78
CA ASP A 118 -16.95 0.09 14.83
C ASP A 118 -17.13 1.50 14.24
N ASN A 119 -17.52 2.45 15.09
CA ASN A 119 -17.74 3.84 14.70
C ASN A 119 -16.48 4.51 14.13
N PHE A 120 -15.29 4.09 14.59
CA PHE A 120 -14.04 4.64 14.09
C PHE A 120 -13.82 4.27 12.63
N ARG A 121 -13.98 2.97 12.29
CA ARG A 121 -13.85 2.50 10.91
C ARG A 121 -14.98 2.96 10.01
N THR A 122 -16.20 3.02 10.53
CA THR A 122 -17.36 3.60 9.82
C THR A 122 -17.03 5.02 9.35
N SER A 123 -16.47 5.84 10.25
CA SER A 123 -16.08 7.22 9.94
C SER A 123 -14.88 7.33 8.98
N GLN A 124 -14.02 6.33 8.90
CA GLN A 124 -12.91 6.31 7.94
C GLN A 124 -13.35 5.94 6.52
N THR A 125 -14.46 5.21 6.39
CA THR A 125 -14.97 4.73 5.11
C THR A 125 -15.91 5.73 4.43
N LEU A 126 -16.59 6.59 5.20
CA LEU A 126 -17.50 7.65 4.72
C LEU A 126 -16.75 8.93 4.30
#